data_AF-A0A8J1LIL3-F1
#
_entry.id   AF-A0A8J1LIL3-F1
#
_cell.length_a   1.000
_cell.length_b   1.000
_cell.length_c   1.000
_cell.angle_alpha   90.00
_cell.angle_beta   90.00
_cell.angle_gamma   90.00
#
_symmetry.space_group_name_H-M   'P 1'
#
loop_
_entity.id
_entity.type
_entity.pdbx_description
1 polymer ?
#
loop_
_entity_poly.entity_id
_entity_poly.type
_entity_poly.pdbx_seq_one_letter_code
_entity_poly.pdbx_strand_id
1 'polypeptide(L)'
;MKDGSGVIDLAALGDSEGFLIRELKVQRDVGRIMMKQWVTFSPCLPFSEPAALVNCSHVAVCVVTRDQLSPRQSLLFTSYGQHEGNEFVYSNESRILSVTYQAVPGSHFRSTVHFNCSTTTSITFPSSTEHPDRLEMIVHSPYVCPGRFPTQDVGPGTIILIMFAVSAVLYFIFGTCSLRSTETYEGVQIIPEPQLWCWICYQLRRRKDPRKTYSSTL
;
A
#
# COMPACT_ATOMS: atom_id res chain seq x y z
N MET A 1 12.55 -0.99 -0.43
CA MET A 1 13.58 -0.28 0.37
C MET A 1 14.36 0.65 -0.55
N LYS A 2 14.87 1.80 -0.07
CA LYS A 2 15.56 2.79 -0.93
C LYS A 2 16.99 2.39 -1.33
N ASP A 3 17.58 1.42 -0.63
CA ASP A 3 18.97 0.97 -0.77
C ASP A 3 19.15 -0.19 -1.76
N GLY A 4 18.09 -0.63 -2.45
CA GLY A 4 18.17 -1.66 -3.50
C GLY A 4 18.48 -3.08 -3.00
N SER A 5 18.46 -3.31 -1.69
CA SER A 5 18.75 -4.61 -1.04
C SER A 5 17.62 -5.63 -1.14
N GLY A 6 16.59 -5.33 -1.92
CA GLY A 6 15.40 -6.15 -2.14
C GLY A 6 14.11 -5.43 -1.74
N VAL A 7 13.00 -6.09 -2.04
CA VAL A 7 11.66 -5.67 -1.59
C VAL A 7 11.15 -6.75 -0.65
N ILE A 8 10.62 -6.32 0.49
CA ILE A 8 9.92 -7.18 1.44
C ILE A 8 8.44 -6.86 1.28
N ASP A 9 7.67 -7.87 0.91
CA ASP A 9 6.22 -7.75 0.81
C ASP A 9 5.59 -8.23 2.13
N LEU A 10 5.12 -7.26 2.93
CA LEU A 10 4.41 -7.56 4.18
C LEU A 10 2.98 -8.06 3.93
N ALA A 11 2.40 -7.85 2.74
CA ALA A 11 1.08 -8.37 2.42
C ALA A 11 1.07 -9.90 2.37
N ALA A 12 2.19 -10.50 1.94
CA ALA A 12 2.37 -11.96 1.95
C ALA A 12 2.41 -12.60 3.34
N LEU A 13 2.50 -11.79 4.42
CA LEU A 13 2.43 -12.27 5.80
C LEU A 13 0.99 -12.43 6.29
N GLY A 14 0.07 -11.64 5.76
CA GLY A 14 -1.34 -11.71 6.13
C GLY A 14 -2.03 -12.90 5.47
N ASP A 15 -3.09 -13.39 6.10
CA ASP A 15 -4.05 -14.26 5.43
C ASP A 15 -4.89 -13.50 4.38
N SER A 16 -5.92 -14.14 3.83
CA SER A 16 -6.78 -13.54 2.79
C SER A 16 -7.49 -12.27 3.22
N GLU A 17 -7.66 -12.04 4.53
CA GLU A 17 -8.25 -10.80 5.06
C GLU A 17 -7.17 -9.85 5.62
N GLY A 18 -5.90 -10.18 5.40
CA GLY A 18 -4.73 -9.40 5.80
C GLY A 18 -4.29 -9.63 7.24
N PHE A 19 -4.87 -10.55 8.00
CA PHE A 19 -4.47 -10.76 9.40
C PHE A 19 -3.24 -11.65 9.50
N LEU A 20 -2.28 -11.23 10.30
CA LEU A 20 -1.19 -12.10 10.76
C LEU A 20 -1.56 -12.74 12.12
N ILE A 21 -2.32 -12.02 12.94
CA ILE A 21 -2.77 -12.46 14.26
C ILE A 21 -4.25 -12.10 14.41
N ARG A 22 -5.12 -13.08 14.71
CA ARG A 22 -6.55 -12.85 14.88
C ARG A 22 -7.01 -12.75 16.34
N GLU A 23 -6.37 -13.47 17.24
CA GLU A 23 -6.70 -13.41 18.68
C GLU A 23 -5.64 -14.16 19.50
N LEU A 24 -4.39 -13.69 19.49
CA LEU A 24 -3.35 -14.38 20.24
C LEU A 24 -3.37 -13.96 21.71
N LYS A 25 -3.49 -14.95 22.59
CA LYS A 25 -3.39 -14.76 24.04
C LYS A 25 -1.95 -14.53 24.43
N VAL A 26 -1.65 -13.34 24.95
CA VAL A 26 -0.31 -12.96 25.41
C VAL A 26 -0.38 -12.69 26.91
N GLN A 27 0.60 -13.22 27.64
CA GLN A 27 0.86 -12.84 29.03
C GLN A 27 2.05 -11.89 29.03
N ARG A 28 1.85 -10.67 29.52
CA ARG A 28 2.95 -9.70 29.70
C ARG A 28 3.11 -9.37 31.17
N ASP A 29 4.36 -9.27 31.60
CA ASP A 29 4.71 -8.72 32.90
C ASP A 29 4.78 -7.18 32.76
N VAL A 30 3.77 -6.51 33.31
CA VAL A 30 3.71 -5.06 33.39
C VAL A 30 3.98 -4.68 34.84
N GLY A 31 5.22 -4.30 35.14
CA GLY A 31 5.58 -3.81 36.47
C GLY A 31 5.26 -4.79 37.62
N ARG A 32 5.54 -6.08 37.43
CA ARG A 32 5.25 -7.22 38.35
C ARG A 32 3.80 -7.69 38.36
N ILE A 33 2.95 -7.17 37.48
CA ILE A 33 1.57 -7.63 37.31
C ILE A 33 1.47 -8.40 35.99
N MET A 34 1.11 -9.68 36.09
CA MET A 34 0.84 -10.52 34.93
C MET A 34 -0.51 -10.16 34.32
N MET A 35 -0.50 -9.44 33.20
CA MET A 35 -1.69 -9.09 32.46
C MET A 35 -1.95 -10.09 31.34
N LYS A 36 -3.17 -10.66 31.33
CA LYS A 36 -3.67 -11.47 30.22
C LYS A 36 -4.35 -10.54 29.21
N GLN A 37 -3.84 -10.54 27.98
CA GLN A 37 -4.40 -9.75 26.89
C GLN A 37 -4.53 -10.60 25.64
N TRP A 38 -5.37 -10.14 24.73
CA TRP A 38 -5.50 -10.69 23.39
C TRP A 38 -5.02 -9.65 22.40
N VAL A 39 -4.22 -10.09 21.42
CA VAL A 39 -3.67 -9.22 20.38
C VAL A 39 -4.22 -9.65 19.03
N THR A 40 -4.73 -8.66 18.30
CA THR A 40 -5.11 -8.78 16.89
C THR A 40 -4.18 -7.87 16.08
N PHE A 41 -3.57 -8.39 15.02
CA PHE A 41 -2.60 -7.67 14.20
C PHE A 41 -2.79 -7.99 12.70
N SER A 42 -2.89 -6.94 11.90
CA SER A 42 -2.81 -6.98 10.45
C SER A 42 -1.68 -6.09 9.95
N PRO A 43 -0.65 -6.64 9.27
CA PRO A 43 0.49 -5.86 8.80
C PRO A 43 0.20 -5.04 7.53
N CYS A 44 -0.86 -5.34 6.79
CA CYS A 44 -1.09 -4.77 5.45
C CYS A 44 -2.44 -4.07 5.27
N LEU A 45 -3.48 -4.49 5.99
CA LEU A 45 -4.83 -3.93 5.84
C LEU A 45 -5.33 -3.34 7.16
N PRO A 46 -5.98 -2.18 7.15
CA PRO A 46 -6.66 -1.68 8.34
C PRO A 46 -7.87 -2.56 8.64
N PHE A 47 -8.08 -2.88 9.90
CA PHE A 47 -9.26 -3.62 10.35
C PHE A 47 -10.00 -2.87 11.46
N SER A 48 -11.23 -3.32 11.72
CA SER A 48 -12.07 -2.80 12.80
C SER A 48 -12.63 -3.97 13.62
N GLU A 49 -12.45 -3.93 14.93
CA GLU A 49 -13.05 -4.94 15.82
C GLU A 49 -14.56 -4.71 15.93
N PRO A 50 -15.42 -5.71 15.65
CA PRO A 50 -16.88 -5.53 15.60
C PRO A 50 -17.49 -5.12 16.94
N ALA A 51 -16.82 -5.45 18.05
CA ALA A 51 -17.23 -5.08 19.40
C ALA A 51 -16.63 -3.73 19.88
N ALA A 52 -15.69 -3.14 19.13
CA ALA A 52 -15.05 -1.88 19.48
C ALA A 52 -15.77 -0.72 18.79
N LEU A 53 -16.78 -0.14 19.45
CA LEU A 53 -17.56 0.97 18.89
C LEU A 53 -16.70 2.15 18.39
N VAL A 54 -15.48 2.36 18.92
CA VAL A 54 -14.56 3.44 18.49
C VAL A 54 -13.07 3.10 18.63
N ASN A 55 -12.67 2.41 19.71
CA ASN A 55 -11.24 2.36 20.09
C ASN A 55 -10.33 1.53 19.16
N CYS A 56 -10.88 0.58 18.39
CA CYS A 56 -10.13 -0.22 17.43
C CYS A 56 -10.82 -0.20 16.07
N SER A 57 -11.11 1.00 15.55
CA SER A 57 -11.58 1.21 14.18
C SER A 57 -10.43 1.61 13.26
N HIS A 58 -10.29 0.96 12.11
CA HIS A 58 -9.24 1.25 11.11
C HIS A 58 -7.80 1.19 11.68
N VAL A 59 -7.54 0.17 12.50
CA VAL A 59 -6.25 -0.04 13.17
C VAL A 59 -5.43 -1.13 12.49
N ALA A 60 -4.11 -1.09 12.72
CA ALA A 60 -3.19 -2.18 12.39
C ALA A 60 -3.04 -3.16 13.55
N VAL A 61 -3.10 -2.65 14.80
CA VAL A 61 -2.96 -3.44 16.03
C VAL A 61 -4.05 -3.06 17.02
N CYS A 62 -4.81 -4.05 17.47
CA CYS A 62 -5.75 -3.91 18.58
C CYS A 62 -5.33 -4.84 19.73
N VAL A 63 -5.37 -4.31 20.95
CA VAL A 63 -5.16 -5.08 22.17
C VAL A 63 -6.45 -5.07 22.96
N VAL A 64 -6.92 -6.27 23.32
CA VAL A 64 -8.07 -6.46 24.18
C VAL A 64 -7.59 -6.88 25.56
N THR A 65 -8.05 -6.18 26.59
CA THR A 65 -7.77 -6.53 27.99
C THR A 65 -9.08 -6.74 28.74
N ARG A 66 -9.00 -7.53 29.81
CA ARG A 66 -10.13 -7.71 30.72
C ARG A 66 -9.98 -6.75 31.87
N ASP A 67 -10.99 -5.89 32.07
CA ASP A 67 -11.00 -4.99 33.21
C ASP A 67 -11.04 -5.82 34.51
N GLN A 68 -10.07 -5.59 35.40
CA GLN A 68 -10.00 -6.26 36.69
C GLN A 68 -10.91 -5.62 37.74
N LEU A 69 -11.31 -4.36 37.57
CA LEU A 69 -12.13 -3.64 38.55
C LEU A 69 -13.61 -4.01 38.47
N SER A 70 -14.08 -4.52 37.33
CA SER A 70 -15.49 -4.89 37.14
C SER A 70 -15.63 -6.29 36.51
N PRO A 71 -15.73 -7.36 37.32
CA PRO A 71 -15.77 -8.74 36.83
C PRO A 71 -17.04 -9.11 36.03
N ARG A 72 -17.98 -8.17 35.83
CA ARG A 72 -19.25 -8.35 35.11
C ARG A 72 -19.30 -7.70 33.70
N GLN A 73 -18.24 -7.86 32.89
CA GLN A 73 -18.25 -7.66 31.42
C GLN A 73 -17.97 -6.25 30.86
N SER A 74 -16.73 -5.78 30.93
CA SER A 74 -16.22 -4.91 29.87
C SER A 74 -14.86 -5.40 29.37
N LEU A 75 -14.85 -5.88 28.13
CA LEU A 75 -13.61 -6.02 27.36
C LEU A 75 -13.17 -4.60 26.99
N LEU A 76 -11.96 -4.23 27.36
CA LEU A 76 -11.38 -2.96 26.98
C LEU A 76 -10.57 -3.16 25.70
N PHE A 77 -11.02 -2.51 24.63
CA PHE A 77 -10.34 -2.46 23.35
C PHE A 77 -9.45 -1.21 23.32
N THR A 78 -8.17 -1.39 23.03
CA THR A 78 -7.19 -0.31 22.96
C THR A 78 -6.44 -0.40 21.63
N SER A 79 -6.47 0.68 20.86
CA SER A 79 -5.62 0.82 19.67
C SER A 79 -4.16 0.95 20.09
N TYR A 80 -3.31 0.11 19.53
CA TYR A 80 -1.87 0.13 19.75
C TYR A 80 -1.09 0.49 18.47
N GLY A 81 -1.79 0.83 17.38
CA GLY A 81 -1.17 1.16 16.12
C GLY A 81 -2.17 1.29 14.98
N GLN A 82 -2.04 2.34 14.18
CA GLN A 82 -2.68 2.52 12.87
C GLN A 82 -1.64 2.35 11.76
N HIS A 83 -2.09 2.16 10.52
CA HIS A 83 -1.20 2.13 9.36
C HIS A 83 -0.70 3.52 8.93
N GLU A 84 -1.42 4.57 9.33
CA GLU A 84 -1.03 5.95 9.05
C GLU A 84 0.13 6.38 9.98
N GLY A 85 1.16 6.99 9.41
CA GLY A 85 2.33 7.44 10.18
C GLY A 85 3.33 6.34 10.54
N ASN A 86 3.25 5.17 9.88
CA ASN A 86 4.19 4.08 10.09
C ASN A 86 5.65 4.47 9.80
N GLU A 87 6.55 4.09 10.70
CA GLU A 87 7.99 4.26 10.52
C GLU A 87 8.65 2.91 10.21
N PHE A 88 9.37 2.84 9.09
CA PHE A 88 10.07 1.64 8.63
C PHE A 88 11.58 1.84 8.80
N VAL A 89 12.20 1.01 9.63
CA VAL A 89 13.64 1.02 9.86
C VAL A 89 14.19 -0.36 9.53
N TYR A 90 15.13 -0.42 8.60
CA TYR A 90 15.81 -1.65 8.25
C TYR A 90 17.28 -1.57 8.61
N SER A 91 17.76 -2.59 9.33
CA SER A 91 19.15 -2.71 9.71
C SER A 91 19.81 -3.78 8.82
N ASN A 92 20.80 -3.36 8.03
CA ASN A 92 21.56 -4.26 7.17
C ASN A 92 22.45 -5.25 7.96
N GLU A 93 22.88 -4.86 9.16
CA GLU A 93 23.71 -5.69 10.04
C GLU A 93 22.91 -6.84 10.65
N SER A 94 21.74 -6.53 11.21
CA SER A 94 20.86 -7.52 11.86
C SER A 94 19.92 -8.22 10.89
N ARG A 95 19.75 -7.69 9.67
CA ARG A 95 18.76 -8.14 8.67
C ARG A 95 17.32 -8.14 9.20
N ILE A 96 17.03 -7.20 10.11
CA ILE A 96 15.70 -7.05 10.73
C ILE A 96 15.04 -5.80 10.15
N LEU A 97 13.80 -5.98 9.68
CA LEU A 97 12.89 -4.89 9.36
C LEU A 97 12.05 -4.58 10.58
N SER A 98 12.20 -3.39 11.14
CA SER A 98 11.41 -2.90 12.26
C SER A 98 10.36 -1.92 11.75
N VAL A 99 9.10 -2.18 12.07
CA VAL A 99 7.98 -1.30 11.71
C VAL A 99 7.31 -0.82 12.97
N THR A 100 7.24 0.51 13.13
CA THR A 100 6.58 1.13 14.26
C THR A 100 5.23 1.70 13.82
N TYR A 101 4.17 1.23 14.47
CA TYR A 101 2.79 1.66 14.29
C TYR A 101 2.40 2.55 15.48
N GLN A 102 1.88 3.74 15.20
CA GLN A 102 1.42 4.68 16.23
C GLN A 102 -0.11 4.66 16.31
N ALA A 103 -0.68 4.63 17.52
CA ALA A 103 -2.13 4.50 17.67
C ALA A 103 -2.88 5.76 17.20
N VAL A 104 -2.58 6.93 17.78
CA VAL A 104 -3.12 8.24 17.39
C VAL A 104 -2.01 9.28 17.57
N PRO A 105 -1.91 10.33 16.74
CA PRO A 105 -0.96 11.41 16.94
C PRO A 105 -1.05 12.00 18.36
N GLY A 106 0.06 11.98 19.09
CA GLY A 106 0.14 12.46 20.49
C GLY A 106 -0.21 11.43 21.56
N SER A 107 -0.67 10.22 21.19
CA SER A 107 -0.84 9.12 22.14
C SER A 107 0.49 8.44 22.49
N HIS A 108 0.57 7.87 23.70
CA HIS A 108 1.73 7.08 24.15
C HIS A 108 1.72 5.64 23.61
N PHE A 109 0.55 5.16 23.16
CA PHE A 109 0.37 3.80 22.65
C PHE A 109 1.02 3.62 21.28
N ARG A 110 1.92 2.65 21.19
CA ARG A 110 2.59 2.28 19.94
C ARG A 110 2.94 0.80 19.92
N SER A 111 3.08 0.26 18.71
CA SER A 111 3.56 -1.11 18.50
C SER A 111 4.80 -1.10 17.63
N THR A 112 5.82 -1.86 18.03
CA THR A 112 7.01 -2.09 17.21
C THR A 112 7.06 -3.57 16.85
N VAL A 113 7.10 -3.84 15.56
CA VAL A 113 7.11 -5.19 14.98
C VAL A 113 8.47 -5.42 14.34
N HIS A 114 9.21 -6.41 14.85
CA HIS A 114 10.50 -6.81 14.33
C HIS A 114 10.34 -8.02 13.43
N PHE A 115 10.41 -7.80 12.12
CA PHE A 115 10.36 -8.86 11.13
C PHE A 115 11.75 -9.42 10.87
N ASN A 116 11.91 -10.71 11.14
CA ASN A 116 13.14 -11.45 11.00
C ASN A 116 12.99 -12.54 9.93
N CYS A 117 13.96 -12.60 9.02
CA CYS A 117 14.01 -13.65 8.01
C CYS A 117 14.28 -15.01 8.66
N SER A 118 13.38 -15.96 8.45
CA SER A 118 13.49 -17.33 8.95
C SER A 118 12.93 -18.33 7.95
N THR A 119 13.30 -19.60 8.06
CA THR A 119 12.67 -20.68 7.27
C THR A 119 11.28 -21.03 7.78
N THR A 120 10.96 -20.67 9.02
CA THR A 120 9.70 -20.99 9.69
C THR A 120 8.96 -19.72 10.09
N THR A 121 7.63 -19.80 10.08
CA THR A 121 6.78 -18.71 10.54
C THR A 121 6.51 -18.88 12.03
N SER A 122 6.92 -17.90 12.84
CA SER A 122 6.63 -17.88 14.27
C SER A 122 6.50 -16.44 14.77
N ILE A 123 5.74 -16.27 15.84
CA ILE A 123 5.47 -14.96 16.44
C ILE A 123 5.76 -15.07 17.93
N THR A 124 6.57 -14.17 18.44
CA THR A 124 6.94 -14.13 19.86
C THR A 124 6.75 -12.72 20.43
N PHE A 125 6.42 -12.69 21.72
CA PHE A 125 6.26 -11.46 22.49
C PHE A 125 7.31 -11.47 23.61
N PRO A 126 8.12 -10.42 23.75
CA PRO A 126 9.05 -10.32 24.87
C PRO A 126 8.28 -10.27 26.20
N SER A 127 8.77 -11.04 27.18
CA SER A 127 8.09 -11.29 28.46
C SER A 127 8.03 -10.05 29.35
N SER A 128 9.10 -9.25 29.35
CA SER A 128 9.21 -8.02 30.13
C SER A 128 8.98 -6.82 29.21
N THR A 129 8.00 -6.00 29.54
CA THR A 129 7.85 -4.70 28.89
C THR A 129 7.93 -3.63 29.97
N GLU A 130 9.03 -2.86 29.96
CA GLU A 130 9.25 -1.76 30.90
C GLU A 130 8.17 -0.66 30.77
N HIS A 131 7.50 -0.61 29.62
CA HIS A 131 6.47 0.38 29.28
C HIS A 131 5.17 -0.32 28.81
N PRO A 132 4.06 -0.31 29.59
CA PRO A 132 2.79 -0.95 29.18
C PRO A 132 2.21 -0.41 27.87
N ASP A 133 2.50 0.86 27.57
CA ASP A 133 1.98 1.55 26.40
C ASP A 133 2.71 1.17 25.11
N ARG A 134 3.82 0.43 25.20
CA ARG A 134 4.56 -0.07 24.05
C ARG A 134 4.29 -1.56 23.89
N LEU A 135 3.84 -1.97 22.71
CA LEU A 135 3.75 -3.39 22.36
C LEU A 135 4.94 -3.72 21.46
N GLU A 136 5.71 -4.73 21.84
CA GLU A 136 6.79 -5.24 21.01
C GLU A 136 6.43 -6.66 20.59
N MET A 137 6.67 -7.00 19.33
CA MET A 137 6.46 -8.35 18.82
C MET A 137 7.53 -8.68 17.77
N ILE A 138 7.96 -9.94 17.76
CA ILE A 138 8.97 -10.44 16.85
C ILE A 138 8.29 -11.47 15.94
N VAL A 139 8.39 -11.23 14.64
CA VAL A 139 7.80 -12.08 13.60
C VAL A 139 8.92 -12.71 12.80
N HIS A 140 9.07 -14.02 12.94
CA HIS A 140 9.92 -14.82 12.06
C HIS A 140 9.08 -15.27 10.88
N SER A 141 9.57 -15.07 9.66
CA SER A 141 8.87 -15.56 8.47
C SER A 141 9.78 -15.67 7.24
N PRO A 142 9.51 -16.65 6.35
CA PRO A 142 10.19 -16.76 5.07
C PRO A 142 9.87 -15.62 4.10
N TYR A 143 8.73 -14.95 4.25
CA TYR A 143 8.29 -13.86 3.37
C TYR A 143 9.02 -12.54 3.61
N VAL A 144 9.73 -12.43 4.74
CA VAL A 144 10.55 -11.26 5.09
C VAL A 144 11.96 -11.37 4.51
N CYS A 145 12.33 -12.53 3.97
CA CYS A 145 13.67 -12.74 3.44
C CYS A 145 13.88 -11.96 2.13
N PRO A 146 14.88 -11.06 2.07
CA PRO A 146 15.14 -10.26 0.88
C PRO A 146 15.47 -11.17 -0.31
N GLY A 147 14.83 -10.90 -1.45
CA GLY A 147 15.10 -11.58 -2.72
C GLY A 147 14.53 -12.99 -2.85
N ARG A 148 13.75 -13.50 -1.89
CA ARG A 148 13.15 -14.84 -1.97
C ARG A 148 11.96 -14.91 -2.93
N PHE A 149 11.17 -13.84 -3.00
CA PHE A 149 10.03 -13.75 -3.88
C PHE A 149 10.34 -12.71 -4.97
N PRO A 150 10.25 -13.08 -6.26
CA PRO A 150 10.32 -12.09 -7.32
C PRO A 150 9.15 -11.15 -7.11
N THR A 151 9.44 -9.87 -6.86
CA THR A 151 8.39 -8.87 -6.91
C THR A 151 7.78 -8.92 -8.30
N GLN A 152 6.46 -8.92 -8.36
CA GLN A 152 5.73 -8.64 -9.59
C GLN A 152 5.84 -7.15 -9.91
N ASP A 153 7.05 -6.61 -9.86
CA ASP A 153 7.34 -5.31 -10.40
C ASP A 153 7.20 -5.43 -11.92
N VAL A 154 6.37 -4.57 -12.50
CA VAL A 154 6.26 -4.40 -13.94
C VAL A 154 7.64 -4.07 -14.47
N GLY A 155 8.32 -5.07 -15.02
CA GLY A 155 9.67 -4.91 -15.52
C GLY A 155 9.72 -3.82 -16.59
N PRO A 156 10.89 -3.17 -16.79
CA PRO A 156 11.04 -2.13 -17.81
C PRO A 156 10.62 -2.63 -19.20
N GLY A 157 10.80 -3.93 -19.49
CA GLY A 157 10.29 -4.56 -20.71
C GLY A 157 8.77 -4.51 -20.84
N THR A 158 8.03 -4.76 -19.75
CA THR A 158 6.57 -4.67 -19.71
C THR A 158 6.10 -3.23 -19.88
N ILE A 159 6.80 -2.27 -19.28
CA ILE A 159 6.51 -0.84 -19.45
C ILE A 159 6.69 -0.42 -20.92
N ILE A 160 7.80 -0.82 -21.55
CA ILE A 160 8.06 -0.55 -22.97
C ILE A 160 6.99 -1.21 -23.84
N LEU A 161 6.59 -2.45 -23.54
CA LEU A 161 5.57 -3.18 -24.28
C LEU A 161 4.20 -2.50 -24.17
N ILE A 162 3.82 -2.03 -22.98
CA ILE A 162 2.58 -1.25 -22.79
C ILE A 162 2.63 0.03 -23.60
N MET A 163 3.74 0.78 -23.57
CA MET A 163 3.91 2.01 -24.35
C MET A 163 3.86 1.75 -25.86
N PHE A 164 4.49 0.68 -26.33
CA PHE A 164 4.44 0.24 -27.73
C PHE A 164 3.02 -0.17 -28.14
N ALA A 165 2.31 -0.93 -27.30
CA ALA A 165 0.93 -1.35 -27.58
C ALA A 165 -0.02 -0.15 -27.65
N VAL A 166 0.08 0.79 -26.70
CA VAL A 166 -0.74 2.01 -26.69
C VAL A 166 -0.46 2.88 -27.92
N SER A 167 0.83 3.07 -28.27
CA SER A 167 1.19 3.83 -29.47
C SER A 167 0.73 3.16 -30.77
N ALA A 168 0.82 1.83 -30.88
CA ALA A 168 0.31 1.09 -32.03
C ALA A 168 -1.20 1.24 -32.17
N VAL A 169 -1.96 1.12 -31.07
CA VAL A 169 -3.42 1.32 -31.07
C VAL A 169 -3.78 2.74 -31.51
N LEU A 170 -3.10 3.76 -30.96
CA LEU A 170 -3.31 5.14 -31.40
C LEU A 170 -2.99 5.31 -32.88
N TYR A 171 -1.89 4.74 -33.38
CA TYR A 171 -1.53 4.78 -34.79
C TYR A 171 -2.62 4.16 -35.68
N PHE A 172 -3.15 2.99 -35.31
CA PHE A 172 -4.24 2.35 -36.05
C PHE A 172 -5.54 3.17 -36.00
N ILE A 173 -5.90 3.74 -34.85
CA ILE A 173 -7.10 4.58 -34.73
C ILE A 173 -6.95 5.84 -35.58
N PHE A 174 -5.83 6.56 -35.48
CA PHE A 174 -5.60 7.75 -36.30
C PHE A 174 -5.53 7.40 -37.80
N GLY A 175 -4.88 6.30 -38.16
CA GLY A 175 -4.80 5.82 -39.53
C GLY A 175 -6.18 5.47 -40.11
N THR A 176 -6.96 4.67 -39.41
CA THR A 176 -8.30 4.25 -39.85
C THR A 176 -9.31 5.40 -39.85
N CYS A 177 -9.27 6.32 -38.87
CA CYS A 177 -10.11 7.52 -38.89
C CYS A 177 -9.71 8.52 -39.99
N SER A 178 -8.47 8.46 -40.51
CA SER A 178 -8.01 9.35 -41.59
C SER A 178 -8.35 8.85 -43.00
N LEU A 179 -8.73 7.57 -43.13
CA LEU A 179 -9.02 6.92 -44.40
C LEU A 179 -10.54 6.76 -44.56
N ARG A 180 -11.17 7.77 -45.15
CA ARG A 180 -12.58 7.65 -45.57
C ARG A 180 -12.64 7.01 -46.96
N SER A 181 -13.39 5.92 -47.07
CA SER A 181 -13.74 5.30 -48.34
C SER A 181 -14.84 6.11 -49.01
N THR A 182 -14.55 6.71 -50.15
CA THR A 182 -15.57 7.38 -50.98
C THR A 182 -15.86 6.50 -52.20
N GLU A 183 -17.12 6.13 -52.37
CA GLU A 183 -17.57 5.32 -53.50
C GLU A 183 -17.77 6.23 -54.71
N THR A 184 -17.02 5.96 -55.79
CA THR A 184 -17.15 6.67 -57.06
C THR A 184 -17.73 5.74 -58.12
N TYR A 185 -18.24 6.31 -59.21
CA TYR A 185 -18.81 5.57 -60.34
C TYR A 185 -17.82 4.61 -61.04
N GLU A 186 -16.51 4.75 -60.78
CA GLU A 186 -15.47 3.83 -61.25
C GLU A 186 -14.94 2.87 -60.17
N GLY A 187 -15.55 2.85 -58.98
CA GLY A 187 -15.19 1.97 -57.86
C GLY A 187 -14.87 2.71 -56.56
N VAL A 188 -14.42 1.94 -55.56
CA VAL A 188 -14.06 2.47 -54.24
C VAL A 188 -12.64 3.06 -54.28
N GLN A 189 -12.51 4.36 -54.04
CA GLN A 189 -11.21 5.03 -53.86
C GLN A 189 -11.03 5.48 -52.40
N ILE A 190 -9.83 5.23 -51.87
CA ILE A 190 -9.40 5.66 -50.55
C ILE A 190 -8.63 6.97 -50.72
N ILE A 191 -9.23 8.10 -50.30
CA ILE A 191 -8.62 9.42 -50.40
C ILE A 191 -8.26 9.88 -48.98
N PRO A 192 -6.97 10.16 -48.66
CA PRO A 192 -6.60 10.72 -47.36
C PRO A 192 -7.21 12.12 -47.19
N GLU A 193 -7.94 12.37 -46.09
CA GLU A 193 -8.60 13.66 -45.88
C GLU A 193 -7.57 14.79 -45.65
N PRO A 194 -7.53 15.84 -46.49
CA PRO A 194 -6.57 16.95 -46.35
C PRO A 194 -6.83 17.83 -45.11
N GLN A 195 -8.04 17.78 -44.56
CA GLN A 195 -8.50 18.62 -43.47
C GLN A 195 -7.93 18.23 -42.08
N LEU A 196 -7.58 16.96 -41.86
CA LEU A 196 -6.92 16.49 -40.63
C LEU A 196 -5.47 17.02 -40.52
N TRP A 197 -4.73 16.99 -41.63
CA TRP A 197 -3.35 17.50 -41.69
C TRP A 197 -3.29 19.02 -41.55
N CYS A 198 -4.25 19.74 -42.15
CA CYS A 198 -4.36 21.18 -41.97
C CYS A 198 -4.69 21.58 -40.52
N TRP A 199 -5.57 20.84 -39.81
CA TRP A 199 -5.93 21.17 -38.42
C TRP A 199 -4.76 20.97 -37.44
N ILE A 200 -4.01 19.88 -37.56
CA ILE A 200 -2.85 19.61 -36.70
C ILE A 200 -1.73 20.64 -36.93
N CYS A 201 -1.43 20.96 -38.19
CA CYS A 201 -0.47 22.01 -38.54
C CYS A 201 -0.94 23.40 -38.08
N TYR A 202 -2.24 23.70 -38.17
CA TYR A 202 -2.81 24.96 -37.70
C TYR A 202 -2.70 25.11 -36.17
N GLN A 203 -3.00 24.07 -35.40
CA GLN A 203 -2.91 24.10 -33.93
C GLN A 203 -1.45 24.22 -33.44
N LEU A 204 -0.51 23.53 -34.09
CA LEU A 204 0.92 23.66 -33.80
C LEU A 204 1.46 25.05 -34.15
N ARG A 205 0.93 25.67 -35.21
CA ARG A 205 1.27 27.06 -35.58
C ARG A 205 0.65 28.08 -34.61
N ARG A 206 -0.57 27.85 -34.14
CA ARG A 206 -1.27 28.73 -33.19
C ARG A 206 -0.61 28.75 -31.80
N ARG A 207 -0.05 27.62 -31.34
CA ARG A 207 0.73 27.56 -30.08
C ARG A 207 2.05 28.32 -30.13
N LYS A 208 2.60 28.58 -31.32
CA LYS A 208 3.85 29.33 -31.51
C LYS A 208 3.67 30.84 -31.63
N ASP A 209 2.44 31.36 -31.62
CA ASP A 209 2.19 32.79 -31.82
C ASP A 209 1.65 33.45 -30.53
N PRO A 210 2.51 33.92 -29.61
CA PRO A 210 2.09 34.64 -28.41
C PRO A 210 1.70 36.10 -28.68
N ARG A 211 1.42 36.49 -29.93
CA ARG A 211 1.05 37.87 -30.28
C ARG A 211 -0.09 37.92 -31.28
N LYS A 212 -1.31 38.02 -30.75
CA LYS A 212 -2.28 39.05 -31.16
C LYS A 212 -3.53 38.96 -30.27
N THR A 213 -3.39 39.56 -29.10
CA THR A 213 -4.50 40.14 -28.35
C THR A 213 -5.03 41.36 -29.15
N TYR A 214 -6.35 41.48 -29.24
CA TYR A 214 -7.15 42.63 -29.71
C TYR A 214 -7.03 43.08 -31.18
N SER A 215 -8.13 42.97 -31.93
CA SER A 215 -9.13 44.05 -31.96
C SER A 215 -10.36 43.65 -32.78
N SER A 216 -11.50 43.84 -32.15
CA SER A 216 -12.87 43.71 -32.65
C SER A 216 -13.34 44.99 -33.35
N THR A 217 -14.37 44.84 -34.20
CA THR A 217 -15.36 45.85 -34.68
C THR A 217 -14.78 46.99 -35.54
N LEU A 218 -15.29 47.28 -36.74
CA LEU A 218 -16.66 47.33 -37.28
C LEU A 218 -16.69 46.91 -38.76
#